data_AF-A0A1Y1UYD7-F1
#
_entry.id   AF-A0A1Y1UYD7-F1
#
_cell.length_a   1.000
_cell.length_b   1.000
_cell.length_c   1.000
_cell.angle_alpha   90.00
_cell.angle_beta   90.00
_cell.angle_gamma   90.00
#
_symmetry.space_group_name_H-M   'P 1'
#
loop_
_entity.id
_entity.type
_entity.pdbx_description
1 polymer ?
#
loop_
_entity_poly.entity_id
_entity_poly.type
_entity_poly.pdbx_seq_one_letter_code
_entity_poly.pdbx_strand_id
1 'polypeptide(L)'
;PSGSIQYFYKVLNTASLVNDLKSIAIKEFSVENVLFWENYQILQKMVYRYQVEFKKAMEMGDEHLVAQYDFEGYYQKIQQQNSSSSSSMNEYSYDPNMPVPIEIMPYYTAFYHMFIDFNGPAVVNLPGSTVERIFNEICTYPTIGIYDTAKNEVVEMMYSSIYPILLRKDGKHLTKTLG
;
A
#
# COMPACT_ATOMS: atom_id res chain seq x y z
N PRO A 1 -5.29 10.26 -20.52
CA PRO A 1 -6.74 10.55 -20.54
C PRO A 1 -7.31 10.45 -19.12
N SER A 2 -8.30 11.27 -18.74
CA SER A 2 -8.87 11.25 -17.37
C SER A 2 -9.67 9.99 -17.04
N GLY A 3 -9.83 9.06 -17.98
CA GLY A 3 -10.45 7.75 -17.76
C GLY A 3 -9.49 6.58 -17.97
N SER A 4 -8.17 6.78 -17.83
CA SER A 4 -7.20 5.69 -17.94
C SER A 4 -6.69 5.25 -16.57
N ILE A 5 -6.26 3.99 -16.45
CA ILE A 5 -5.72 3.43 -15.20
C ILE A 5 -4.51 4.23 -14.68
N GLN A 6 -3.68 4.75 -15.58
CA GLN A 6 -2.53 5.60 -15.20
C GLN A 6 -2.99 6.91 -14.55
N TYR A 7 -4.12 7.46 -14.99
CA TYR A 7 -4.69 8.65 -14.34
C TYR A 7 -5.29 8.29 -12.99
N PHE A 8 -5.89 7.10 -12.85
CA PHE A 8 -6.38 6.62 -11.56
C PHE A 8 -5.25 6.45 -10.53
N TYR A 9 -4.06 5.99 -10.93
CA TYR A 9 -2.90 6.00 -10.03
C TYR A 9 -2.52 7.40 -9.54
N LYS A 10 -2.70 8.46 -10.35
CA LYS A 10 -2.50 9.84 -9.88
C LYS A 10 -3.52 10.24 -8.81
N VAL A 11 -4.77 9.80 -8.97
CA VAL A 11 -5.84 9.97 -7.97
C VAL A 11 -5.46 9.25 -6.67
N LEU A 12 -5.05 7.99 -6.77
CA LEU A 12 -4.64 7.15 -5.64
C LEU A 12 -3.38 7.66 -4.90
N ASN A 13 -2.56 8.47 -5.56
CA ASN A 13 -1.38 9.12 -4.98
C ASN A 13 -1.65 10.53 -4.45
N THR A 14 -2.92 10.99 -4.48
CA THR A 14 -3.32 12.32 -4.03
C THR A 14 -4.28 12.20 -2.84
N ALA A 15 -3.81 12.56 -1.64
CA ALA A 15 -4.53 12.32 -0.38
C ALA A 15 -5.97 12.88 -0.36
N SER A 16 -6.18 14.10 -0.86
CA SER A 16 -7.53 14.68 -0.93
C SER A 16 -8.48 13.85 -1.79
N LEU A 17 -8.00 13.37 -2.94
CA LEU A 17 -8.82 12.57 -3.85
C LEU A 17 -9.02 11.13 -3.35
N VAL A 18 -8.07 10.58 -2.60
CA VAL A 18 -8.25 9.31 -1.87
C VAL A 18 -9.35 9.43 -0.82
N ASN A 19 -9.44 10.56 -0.11
CA ASN A 19 -10.54 10.80 0.84
C ASN A 19 -11.92 10.88 0.14
N ASP A 20 -11.97 11.49 -1.04
CA ASP A 20 -13.19 11.51 -1.87
C ASP A 20 -13.58 10.09 -2.31
N LEU A 21 -12.61 9.30 -2.79
CA LEU A 21 -12.80 7.88 -3.12
C LEU A 21 -13.26 7.06 -1.93
N LYS A 22 -12.67 7.27 -0.75
CA LYS A 22 -13.05 6.58 0.50
C LYS A 22 -14.50 6.89 0.87
N SER A 23 -14.92 8.14 0.72
CA SER A 23 -16.31 8.56 0.96
C SER A 23 -17.29 7.91 -0.01
N ILE A 24 -16.87 7.66 -1.26
CA ILE A 24 -17.65 6.88 -2.23
C ILE A 24 -17.67 5.41 -1.84
N ALA A 25 -16.52 4.82 -1.54
CA ALA A 25 -16.37 3.41 -1.19
C ALA A 25 -17.17 3.02 0.07
N ILE A 26 -17.30 3.92 1.05
CA ILE A 26 -18.18 3.72 2.21
C ILE A 26 -19.65 3.57 1.77
N LYS A 27 -20.10 4.39 0.81
CA LYS A 27 -21.48 4.35 0.30
C LYS A 27 -21.75 3.14 -0.58
N GLU A 28 -20.71 2.66 -1.27
CA GLU A 28 -20.75 1.47 -2.12
C GLU A 28 -20.39 0.18 -1.35
N PHE A 29 -20.23 0.24 -0.02
CA PHE A 29 -19.87 -0.90 0.84
C PHE A 29 -18.60 -1.64 0.39
N SER A 30 -17.60 -0.89 -0.07
CA SER A 30 -16.35 -1.42 -0.63
C SER A 30 -15.11 -0.70 -0.08
N VAL A 31 -15.19 -0.18 1.16
CA VAL A 31 -14.16 0.68 1.78
C VAL A 31 -12.86 -0.07 2.04
N GLU A 32 -12.92 -1.38 2.25
CA GLU A 32 -11.78 -2.27 2.44
C GLU A 32 -10.77 -2.19 1.29
N ASN A 33 -11.22 -1.96 0.05
CA ASN A 33 -10.32 -1.79 -1.09
C ASN A 33 -9.47 -0.51 -1.00
N VAL A 34 -10.05 0.58 -0.48
CA VAL A 34 -9.32 1.83 -0.25
C VAL A 34 -8.38 1.69 0.94
N LEU A 35 -8.84 1.04 2.02
CA LEU A 35 -8.02 0.77 3.20
C LEU A 35 -6.82 -0.14 2.87
N PHE A 36 -7.03 -1.15 2.02
CA PHE A 36 -5.97 -2.01 1.49
C PHE A 36 -4.90 -1.16 0.81
N TRP A 37 -5.31 -0.27 -0.11
CA TRP A 37 -4.38 0.59 -0.83
C TRP A 37 -3.58 1.49 0.11
N GLU A 38 -4.24 2.16 1.07
CA GLU A 38 -3.59 3.02 2.05
C GLU A 38 -2.56 2.25 2.89
N ASN A 39 -2.91 1.03 3.34
CA ASN A 39 -2.02 0.20 4.13
C ASN A 39 -0.87 -0.38 3.30
N TYR A 40 -1.10 -0.67 2.01
CA TYR A 40 -0.04 -1.10 1.11
C TYR A 40 0.99 0.03 0.90
N GLN A 41 0.53 1.28 0.78
CA GLN A 41 1.42 2.45 0.73
C GLN A 41 2.24 2.60 2.03
N ILE A 42 1.65 2.28 3.18
CA ILE A 42 2.37 2.25 4.47
C ILE A 42 3.44 1.15 4.47
N LEU A 43 3.12 -0.07 4.01
CA LEU A 43 4.12 -1.13 3.88
C LEU A 43 5.29 -0.71 2.99
N GLN A 44 5.02 -0.11 1.84
CA GLN A 44 6.07 0.39 0.94
C GLN A 44 6.96 1.45 1.62
N LYS A 45 6.39 2.30 2.48
CA LYS A 45 7.18 3.26 3.29
C LYS A 45 8.06 2.56 4.31
N MET A 46 7.60 1.47 4.91
CA MET A 46 8.40 0.66 5.82
C MET A 46 9.58 0.01 5.09
N VAL A 47 9.37 -0.54 3.90
CA VAL A 47 10.44 -1.12 3.08
C VAL A 47 11.46 -0.05 2.67
N TYR A 48 11.00 1.11 2.19
CA TYR A 48 11.90 2.22 1.85
C TYR A 48 12.73 2.65 3.07
N ARG A 49 12.08 2.80 4.23
CA ARG A 49 12.78 3.16 5.46
C ARG A 49 13.83 2.12 5.82
N TYR A 50 13.48 0.83 5.80
CA TYR A 50 14.42 -0.25 6.06
C TYR A 50 15.65 -0.15 5.14
N GLN A 51 15.45 0.01 3.84
CA GLN A 51 16.55 0.09 2.88
C GLN A 51 17.46 1.31 3.11
N VAL A 52 16.89 2.44 3.51
CA VAL A 52 17.66 3.63 3.89
C VAL A 52 18.52 3.36 5.12
N GLU A 53 17.97 2.75 6.17
CA GLU A 53 18.74 2.47 7.39
C GLU A 53 19.76 1.34 7.17
N PHE A 54 19.42 0.32 6.37
CA PHE A 54 20.35 -0.73 5.95
C PHE A 54 21.54 -0.18 5.18
N LYS A 55 21.31 0.73 4.22
CA LYS A 55 22.39 1.39 3.51
C LYS A 55 23.32 2.17 4.45
N LYS A 56 22.77 2.91 5.42
CA LYS A 56 23.58 3.63 6.41
C LYS A 56 24.40 2.68 7.29
N ALA A 57 23.81 1.56 7.73
CA ALA A 57 24.48 0.54 8.52
C ALA A 57 25.67 -0.07 7.76
N MET A 58 25.49 -0.36 6.47
CA MET A 58 26.57 -0.80 5.57
C MET A 58 27.68 0.25 5.43
N GLU A 59 27.33 1.53 5.28
CA GLU A 59 28.30 2.63 5.20
C GLU A 59 29.11 2.81 6.49
N MET A 60 28.53 2.44 7.64
CA MET A 60 29.19 2.46 8.96
C MET A 60 29.96 1.16 9.27
N GLY A 61 29.81 0.11 8.44
CA GLY A 61 30.46 -1.18 8.63
C GLY A 61 29.86 -2.04 9.75
N ASP A 62 28.64 -1.74 10.19
CA ASP A 62 27.93 -2.50 11.22
C ASP A 62 26.45 -2.66 10.84
N GLU A 63 26.11 -3.82 10.25
CA GLU A 63 24.76 -4.19 9.82
C GLU A 63 23.77 -4.27 11.00
N HIS A 64 24.25 -4.52 12.23
CA HIS A 64 23.38 -4.65 13.40
C HIS A 64 22.74 -3.31 13.81
N LEU A 65 23.22 -2.19 13.29
CA LEU A 65 22.64 -0.87 13.54
C LEU A 65 21.20 -0.74 13.01
N VAL A 66 20.82 -1.54 12.00
CA VAL A 66 19.44 -1.53 11.47
C VAL A 66 18.43 -1.95 12.53
N ALA A 67 18.76 -2.99 13.30
CA ALA A 67 17.89 -3.52 14.35
C ALA A 67 17.71 -2.52 15.51
N GLN A 68 18.54 -1.49 15.62
CA GLN A 68 18.40 -0.42 16.62
C GLN A 68 17.46 0.69 16.16
N TYR A 69 17.05 0.71 14.89
CA TYR A 69 16.12 1.71 14.39
C TYR A 69 14.71 1.45 14.95
N ASP A 70 14.06 2.53 15.40
CA ASP A 70 12.69 2.49 15.91
C ASP A 70 11.66 2.41 14.77
N PHE A 71 11.51 1.21 14.20
CA PHE A 71 10.52 0.94 13.16
C PHE A 71 9.08 1.11 13.67
N GLU A 72 8.82 0.79 14.93
CA GLU A 72 7.48 0.90 15.53
C GLU A 72 7.07 2.37 15.67
N GLY A 73 7.93 3.22 16.23
CA GLY A 73 7.67 4.66 16.29
C GLY A 73 7.55 5.29 14.91
N TYR A 74 8.33 4.83 13.92
CA TYR A 74 8.16 5.25 12.53
C TYR A 74 6.78 4.83 11.97
N TYR A 75 6.35 3.60 12.22
CA TYR A 75 5.04 3.07 11.78
C TYR A 75 3.87 3.86 12.39
N GLN A 76 3.90 4.11 13.69
CA GLN A 76 2.87 4.92 14.37
C GLN A 76 2.81 6.34 13.82
N LYS A 77 3.96 6.95 13.54
CA LYS A 77 4.04 8.29 12.95
C LYS A 77 3.39 8.34 11.56
N ILE A 78 3.67 7.37 10.69
CA ILE A 78 3.10 7.37 9.32
C ILE A 78 1.60 7.05 9.31
N GLN A 79 1.08 6.30 10.28
CA GLN A 79 -0.36 6.10 10.45
C GLN A 79 -1.08 7.39 10.86
N GLN A 80 -0.53 8.16 11.81
CA GLN A 80 -1.16 9.39 12.31
C GLN A 80 -1.13 10.53 11.28
N GLN A 81 -0.13 10.54 10.38
CA GLN A 81 0.08 11.62 9.42
C GLN A 81 -0.79 11.54 8.15
N ASN A 82 -1.82 10.68 8.11
CA ASN A 82 -2.84 10.58 7.05
C ASN A 82 -2.30 11.02 5.67
N SER A 83 -1.41 10.20 5.09
CA SER A 83 -1.03 10.24 3.66
C SER A 83 -0.62 11.61 3.06
N SER A 84 -0.23 12.61 3.86
CA SER A 84 -0.10 14.00 3.40
C SER A 84 1.28 14.38 2.85
N SER A 85 2.19 13.43 2.66
CA SER A 85 3.55 13.71 2.15
C SER A 85 4.04 12.60 1.22
N SER A 86 3.67 12.70 -0.07
CA SER A 86 4.19 11.84 -1.15
C SER A 86 5.45 12.39 -1.82
N SER A 87 6.19 13.33 -1.20
CA SER A 87 7.26 14.01 -1.93
C SER A 87 8.57 13.21 -2.07
N SER A 88 8.76 12.07 -1.40
CA SER A 88 10.04 11.33 -1.42
C SER A 88 9.99 9.93 -2.03
N MET A 89 8.82 9.45 -2.50
CA MET A 89 8.69 8.08 -3.04
C MET A 89 8.53 8.01 -4.56
N ASN A 90 8.46 9.14 -5.26
CA ASN A 90 8.19 9.18 -6.69
C ASN A 90 9.30 8.53 -7.56
N GLU A 91 10.43 8.17 -6.96
CA GLU A 91 11.57 7.49 -7.61
C GLU A 91 11.92 6.15 -6.94
N TYR A 92 11.02 5.62 -6.09
CA TYR A 92 11.25 4.40 -5.33
C TYR A 92 11.09 3.16 -6.21
N SER A 93 12.21 2.61 -6.67
CA SER A 93 12.31 1.27 -7.25
C SER A 93 12.83 0.31 -6.19
N TYR A 94 12.08 -0.75 -5.90
CA TYR A 94 12.49 -1.83 -4.99
C TYR A 94 12.59 -3.16 -5.74
N ASP A 95 13.39 -4.09 -5.22
CA ASP A 95 13.44 -5.46 -5.72
C ASP A 95 12.32 -6.30 -5.06
N PRO A 96 11.24 -6.64 -5.78
CA PRO A 96 10.12 -7.38 -5.20
C PRO A 96 10.49 -8.79 -4.71
N ASN A 97 11.64 -9.33 -5.11
CA ASN A 97 12.11 -10.65 -4.71
C ASN A 97 12.96 -10.62 -3.43
N MET A 98 13.28 -9.44 -2.91
CA MET A 98 14.00 -9.31 -1.65
C MET A 98 13.20 -9.97 -0.52
N PRO A 99 13.80 -10.83 0.31
CA PRO A 99 13.14 -11.40 1.48
C PRO A 99 12.67 -10.30 2.43
N VAL A 100 11.52 -10.50 3.09
CA VAL A 100 11.04 -9.57 4.12
C VAL A 100 12.01 -9.59 5.32
N PRO A 101 12.64 -8.46 5.68
CA PRO A 101 13.46 -8.38 6.88
C PRO A 101 12.68 -8.63 8.16
N ILE A 102 13.34 -9.20 9.17
CA ILE A 102 12.70 -9.54 10.45
C ILE A 102 12.15 -8.30 11.17
N GLU A 103 12.80 -7.15 11.01
CA GLU A 103 12.41 -5.87 11.62
C GLU A 103 11.05 -5.36 11.11
N ILE A 104 10.66 -5.75 9.89
CA ILE A 104 9.39 -5.32 9.28
C ILE A 104 8.40 -6.46 9.02
N MET A 105 8.77 -7.70 9.32
CA MET A 105 7.91 -8.88 9.24
C MET A 105 6.56 -8.74 10.01
N PRO A 106 6.53 -8.13 11.22
CA PRO A 106 5.26 -7.95 11.94
C PRO A 106 4.21 -7.16 11.14
N TYR A 107 4.64 -6.17 10.35
CA TYR A 107 3.72 -5.37 9.53
C TYR A 107 3.18 -6.16 8.34
N TYR A 108 4.00 -7.02 7.72
CA TYR A 108 3.54 -7.94 6.68
C TYR A 108 2.52 -8.94 7.21
N THR A 109 2.77 -9.49 8.41
CA THR A 109 1.86 -10.42 9.08
C THR A 109 0.54 -9.74 9.46
N ALA A 110 0.60 -8.53 10.01
CA ALA A 110 -0.60 -7.75 10.33
C ALA A 110 -1.41 -7.42 9.07
N PHE A 111 -0.75 -7.07 7.95
CA PHE A 111 -1.41 -6.83 6.68
C PHE A 111 -2.14 -8.07 6.16
N TYR A 112 -1.51 -9.26 6.26
CA TYR A 112 -2.13 -10.53 5.89
C TYR A 112 -3.43 -10.76 6.68
N HIS A 113 -3.38 -10.69 8.01
CA HIS A 113 -4.55 -10.95 8.85
C HIS A 113 -5.64 -9.89 8.72
N MET A 114 -5.30 -8.67 8.30
CA MET A 114 -6.28 -7.60 8.08
C MET A 114 -7.07 -7.80 6.78
N PHE A 115 -6.35 -8.09 5.69
CA PHE A 115 -6.89 -7.94 4.33
C PHE A 115 -6.95 -9.23 3.50
N ILE A 116 -6.19 -10.27 3.86
CA ILE A 116 -6.04 -11.49 3.05
C ILE A 116 -6.66 -12.71 3.74
N ASP A 117 -6.41 -12.86 5.04
CA ASP A 117 -6.99 -13.93 5.87
C ASP A 117 -8.52 -13.90 5.75
N PHE A 118 -9.14 -15.05 5.49
CA PHE A 118 -10.60 -15.15 5.34
C PHE A 118 -11.37 -14.79 6.62
N ASN A 119 -10.71 -14.85 7.79
CA ASN A 119 -11.26 -14.39 9.07
C ASN A 119 -10.92 -12.92 9.36
N GLY A 120 -10.22 -12.25 8.46
CA GLY A 120 -9.80 -10.88 8.62
C GLY A 120 -10.99 -9.92 8.69
N PRO A 121 -10.85 -8.78 9.38
CA PRO A 121 -11.94 -7.82 9.54
C PRO A 121 -12.19 -6.95 8.29
N ALA A 122 -11.25 -6.91 7.33
CA ALA A 122 -11.33 -6.09 6.12
C ALA A 122 -10.88 -6.86 4.87
N VAL A 123 -11.27 -8.13 4.75
CA VAL A 123 -10.86 -9.00 3.65
C VAL A 123 -11.26 -8.42 2.30
N VAL A 124 -10.29 -8.27 1.41
CA VAL A 124 -10.55 -7.83 0.03
C VAL A 124 -10.95 -9.02 -0.85
N ASN A 125 -11.80 -8.76 -1.85
CA ASN A 125 -12.29 -9.79 -2.76
C ASN A 125 -11.25 -10.15 -3.84
N LEU A 126 -10.36 -11.10 -3.54
CA LEU A 126 -9.29 -11.53 -4.44
C LEU A 126 -9.61 -12.89 -5.09
N PRO A 127 -9.03 -13.20 -6.27
CA PRO A 127 -9.04 -14.54 -6.83
C PRO A 127 -8.41 -15.55 -5.86
N GLY A 128 -9.00 -16.75 -5.76
CA GLY A 128 -8.50 -17.79 -4.86
C GLY A 128 -7.04 -18.16 -5.11
N SER A 129 -6.58 -18.14 -6.36
CA SER A 129 -5.17 -18.36 -6.71
C SER A 129 -4.22 -17.32 -6.11
N THR A 130 -4.65 -16.07 -6.01
CA THR A 130 -3.85 -14.98 -5.43
C THR A 130 -3.75 -15.16 -3.91
N VAL A 131 -4.87 -15.48 -3.26
CA VAL A 131 -4.91 -15.78 -1.81
C VAL A 131 -4.05 -16.99 -1.47
N GLU A 132 -4.19 -18.09 -2.22
CA GLU A 132 -3.43 -19.33 -2.02
C GLU A 132 -1.93 -19.10 -2.16
N ARG A 133 -1.50 -18.35 -3.18
CA ARG A 133 -0.09 -18.02 -3.36
C ARG A 133 0.46 -17.21 -2.18
N ILE A 134 -0.26 -16.16 -1.76
CA ILE A 134 0.15 -15.35 -0.60
C ILE A 134 0.24 -16.21 0.66
N PHE A 135 -0.74 -17.09 0.90
CA PHE A 135 -0.75 -17.98 2.06
C PHE A 135 0.45 -18.93 2.07
N ASN A 136 0.80 -19.53 0.93
CA ASN A 136 1.93 -20.45 0.84
C ASN A 136 3.29 -19.73 1.06
N GLU A 137 3.40 -18.49 0.61
CA GLU A 137 4.63 -17.70 0.72
C GLU A 137 4.80 -17.04 2.10
N ILE A 138 3.72 -16.51 2.71
CA ILE A 138 3.81 -15.76 3.98
C ILE A 138 4.30 -16.61 5.15
N CYS A 139 4.02 -17.92 5.14
CA CYS A 139 4.44 -18.86 6.17
C CYS A 139 5.82 -19.50 5.91
N THR A 140 6.47 -19.18 4.79
CA THR A 140 7.75 -19.80 4.40
C THR A 140 8.85 -18.74 4.27
N TYR A 141 9.01 -18.17 3.09
CA TYR A 141 10.00 -17.16 2.76
C TYR A 141 9.33 -16.00 2.01
N PRO A 142 8.57 -15.14 2.72
CA PRO A 142 7.90 -14.04 2.07
C PRO A 142 8.91 -13.05 1.50
N THR A 143 8.56 -12.49 0.35
CA THR A 143 9.30 -11.39 -0.27
C THR A 143 8.55 -10.08 -0.08
N ILE A 144 9.25 -8.95 -0.20
CA ILE A 144 8.64 -7.63 -0.03
C ILE A 144 7.54 -7.36 -1.06
N GLY A 145 7.56 -8.04 -2.21
CA GLY A 145 6.55 -7.96 -3.27
C GLY A 145 5.39 -8.97 -3.17
N ILE A 146 5.28 -9.75 -2.08
CA ILE A 146 4.25 -10.80 -1.91
C ILE A 146 2.81 -10.31 -2.18
N TYR A 147 2.52 -9.03 -1.90
CA TYR A 147 1.19 -8.43 -2.08
C TYR A 147 1.00 -7.68 -3.41
N ASP A 148 1.97 -7.67 -4.31
CA ASP A 148 1.94 -6.80 -5.50
C ASP A 148 0.83 -7.16 -6.48
N THR A 149 0.57 -8.45 -6.67
CA THR A 149 -0.56 -8.92 -7.51
C THR A 149 -1.89 -8.57 -6.86
N ALA A 150 -2.08 -8.83 -5.57
CA ALA A 150 -3.30 -8.46 -4.86
C ALA A 150 -3.55 -6.94 -4.93
N LYS A 151 -2.49 -6.14 -4.79
CA LYS A 151 -2.57 -4.69 -4.99
C LYS A 151 -3.06 -4.32 -6.40
N ASN A 152 -2.56 -4.97 -7.44
CA ASN A 152 -3.01 -4.68 -8.80
C ASN A 152 -4.49 -5.03 -8.98
N GLU A 153 -4.92 -6.20 -8.50
CA GLU A 153 -6.31 -6.66 -8.57
C GLU A 153 -7.25 -5.71 -7.80
N VAL A 154 -6.88 -5.28 -6.59
CA VAL A 154 -7.66 -4.31 -5.80
C VAL A 154 -7.76 -2.96 -6.50
N VAL A 155 -6.66 -2.48 -7.10
CA VAL A 155 -6.66 -1.23 -7.87
C VAL A 155 -7.56 -1.35 -9.11
N GLU A 156 -7.53 -2.47 -9.82
CA GLU A 156 -8.41 -2.74 -10.97
C GLU A 156 -9.89 -2.81 -10.56
N MET A 157 -10.20 -3.40 -9.41
CA MET A 157 -11.54 -3.41 -8.82
C MET A 157 -12.02 -1.99 -8.53
N MET A 158 -11.21 -1.17 -7.86
CA MET A 158 -11.57 0.22 -7.55
C MET A 158 -11.73 1.06 -8.83
N TYR A 159 -10.84 0.84 -9.81
CA TYR A 159 -10.89 1.51 -11.11
C TYR A 159 -12.18 1.20 -11.88
N SER A 160 -12.67 -0.03 -11.77
CA SER A 160 -13.88 -0.47 -12.47
C SER A 160 -15.17 -0.09 -11.73
N SER A 161 -15.12 0.08 -10.40
CA SER A 161 -16.29 0.30 -9.55
C SER A 161 -16.47 1.76 -9.10
N ILE A 162 -15.55 2.27 -8.25
CA ILE A 162 -15.72 3.56 -7.57
C ILE A 162 -15.15 4.74 -8.36
N TYR A 163 -14.17 4.50 -9.23
CA TYR A 163 -13.55 5.56 -10.02
C TYR A 163 -14.51 6.24 -11.03
N PRO A 164 -15.36 5.52 -11.79
CA PRO A 164 -16.37 6.14 -12.65
C PRO A 164 -17.38 7.00 -11.89
N ILE A 165 -17.63 6.69 -10.62
CA ILE A 165 -18.50 7.49 -9.74
C ILE A 165 -17.80 8.81 -9.39
N LEU A 166 -16.52 8.76 -9.04
CA LEU A 166 -15.71 9.96 -8.78
C LEU A 166 -15.65 10.87 -10.01
N LEU A 167 -15.40 10.30 -11.19
CA LEU A 167 -15.35 11.07 -12.44
C LEU A 167 -16.66 11.81 -12.75
N ARG A 168 -17.81 11.18 -12.46
CA ARG A 168 -19.13 11.79 -12.67
C ARG A 168 -19.44 12.91 -11.68
N LYS A 169 -19.03 12.78 -10.41
CA LYS A 169 -19.29 13.78 -9.36
C LYS A 169 -18.35 14.98 -9.47
N ASP A 170 -17.06 14.73 -9.69
CA ASP A 170 -16.00 15.72 -9.45
C ASP A 170 -15.03 15.87 -10.62
N GLY A 171 -15.42 15.48 -11.84
CA GLY A 171 -14.54 15.51 -13.01
C GLY A 171 -13.84 16.85 -13.28
N LYS A 172 -14.50 17.99 -12.98
CA LYS A 172 -13.91 19.34 -13.09
C LYS A 172 -12.92 19.66 -11.97
N HIS A 173 -13.16 19.15 -10.76
CA HIS A 173 -12.26 19.32 -9.61
C HIS A 173 -11.00 18.46 -9.78
N LEU A 174 -11.16 17.22 -10.25
CA LEU A 174 -10.06 16.31 -10.62
C LEU A 174 -9.06 16.94 -11.59
N THR A 175 -9.53 17.56 -12.68
CA THR A 175 -8.66 18.23 -13.66
C THR A 175 -7.92 19.44 -13.08
N LYS A 176 -8.47 20.09 -12.07
CA LYS A 176 -7.83 21.23 -11.40
C LYS A 176 -6.76 20.78 -10.40
N THR A 177 -6.99 19.66 -9.72
CA THR A 177 -6.08 19.13 -8.68
C THR A 177 -4.91 18.35 -9.28
N LEU A 178 -5.09 17.73 -10.45
CA LEU A 178 -4.08 16.88 -11.11
C LEU A 178 -3.50 17.48 -12.41
N GLY A 179 -4.00 18.65 -12.82
CA GLY A 179 -3.60 19.37 -14.03
C GLY A 179 -2.36 20.23 -13.86
#